data_AF-A0A101EP80-F1
#
_entry.id   AF-A0A101EP80-F1
#
_cell.length_a   1.000
_cell.length_b   1.000
_cell.length_c   1.000
_cell.angle_alpha   90.00
_cell.angle_beta   90.00
_cell.angle_gamma   90.00
#
_symmetry.space_group_name_H-M   'P 1'
#
loop_
_entity.id
_entity.type
_entity.pdbx_description
1 polymer ?
#
loop_
_entity_poly.entity_id
_entity_poly.type
_entity_poly.pdbx_seq_one_letter_code
_entity_poly.pdbx_strand_id
1 'polypeptide(L)'
;DTSKIEERFQKIEKALQSEKRVLIHVGYGGGLMANSLFILLDEETRKQVRNIIKDHKDDEAPLTRRYLVQSENNSYRVISPIGWCALWLEDSQST
;
A
#
# COMPACT_ATOMS: atom_id res chain seq x y z
N ASP A 1 3.80 -0.20 -23.53
CA ASP A 1 4.92 -1.08 -23.17
C ASP A 1 4.66 -1.66 -21.79
N THR A 2 4.07 -2.86 -21.73
CA THR A 2 3.63 -3.54 -20.48
C THR A 2 4.73 -4.36 -19.82
N SER A 3 5.89 -4.50 -20.48
CA SER A 3 7.04 -5.29 -20.05
C SER A 3 7.46 -5.02 -18.61
N LYS A 4 7.52 -3.73 -18.22
CA LYS A 4 7.88 -3.31 -16.85
C LYS A 4 6.88 -3.74 -15.78
N ILE A 5 5.61 -3.89 -16.14
CA ILE A 5 4.56 -4.37 -15.23
C ILE A 5 4.69 -5.88 -15.07
N GLU A 6 4.86 -6.61 -16.17
CA GLU A 6 5.03 -8.06 -16.17
C GLU A 6 6.27 -8.50 -15.37
N GLU A 7 7.42 -7.84 -15.55
CA GLU A 7 8.63 -8.11 -14.76
C GLU A 7 8.43 -7.88 -13.26
N ARG A 8 7.63 -6.87 -12.90
CA ARG A 8 7.30 -6.57 -11.50
C ARG A 8 6.40 -7.65 -10.90
N PHE A 9 5.41 -8.12 -11.65
CA PHE A 9 4.54 -9.21 -11.24
C PHE A 9 5.31 -10.51 -11.02
N GLN A 10 6.20 -10.89 -11.94
CA GLN A 10 7.03 -12.09 -11.79
C GLN A 10 7.90 -12.07 -10.52
N LYS A 11 8.46 -10.91 -10.17
CA LYS A 11 9.23 -10.74 -8.92
C LYS A 11 8.36 -10.93 -7.68
N ILE A 12 7.12 -10.46 -7.71
CA ILE A 12 6.16 -10.61 -6.62
C ILE A 12 5.77 -12.09 -6.47
N GLU A 13 5.38 -12.76 -7.56
CA GLU A 13 5.02 -14.19 -7.54
C GLU A 13 6.15 -15.06 -6.98
N LYS A 14 7.39 -14.81 -7.41
CA LYS A 14 8.55 -15.55 -6.92
C LYS A 14 8.78 -15.39 -5.41
N ALA A 15 8.54 -14.19 -4.87
CA ALA A 15 8.63 -13.94 -3.44
C ALA A 15 7.50 -14.63 -2.66
N LEU A 16 6.29 -14.65 -3.21
CA LEU A 16 5.13 -15.34 -2.64
C LEU A 16 5.30 -16.87 -2.61
N GLN A 17 6.04 -17.43 -3.56
CA GLN A 17 6.33 -18.88 -3.58
C GLN A 17 7.35 -19.30 -2.51
N SER A 18 8.26 -18.41 -2.11
CA SER A 18 9.28 -18.71 -1.08
C SER A 18 8.80 -18.51 0.35
N GLU A 19 7.79 -17.66 0.55
CA GLU A 19 7.23 -17.35 1.86
C GLU A 19 5.74 -17.71 1.88
N LYS A 20 5.32 -18.65 2.75
CA LYS A 20 3.89 -18.91 3.04
C LYS A 20 3.18 -17.74 3.74
N ARG A 21 3.73 -16.54 3.65
CA ARG A 21 3.27 -15.33 4.28
C ARG A 21 3.16 -14.24 3.23
N VAL A 22 1.99 -13.61 3.18
CA VAL A 22 1.73 -12.47 2.32
C VAL A 22 1.38 -11.28 3.18
N LEU A 23 2.05 -10.15 2.94
CA LEU A 23 1.63 -8.89 3.53
C LEU A 23 0.58 -8.25 2.63
N ILE A 24 -0.61 -8.05 3.18
CA ILE A 24 -1.68 -7.32 2.53
C ILE A 24 -2.01 -6.07 3.31
N HIS A 25 -2.61 -5.10 2.62
CA HIS A 25 -3.16 -3.92 3.25
C HIS A 25 -4.70 -4.02 3.26
N VAL A 26 -5.31 -3.87 4.43
CA VAL A 26 -6.76 -3.95 4.63
C VAL A 26 -7.25 -2.68 5.31
N GLY A 27 -8.31 -2.10 4.76
CA GLY A 27 -9.01 -0.98 5.38
C GLY A 27 -8.22 0.32 5.35
N TYR A 28 -8.22 1.01 6.49
CA TYR A 28 -7.83 2.41 6.57
C TYR A 28 -6.34 2.63 6.85
N GLY A 29 -5.76 3.66 6.21
CA GLY A 29 -4.42 4.16 6.52
C GLY A 29 -3.36 4.01 5.43
N GLY A 30 -3.62 3.21 4.40
CA GLY A 30 -2.70 2.99 3.27
C GLY A 30 -2.80 4.00 2.13
N GLY A 31 -3.83 4.84 2.17
CA GLY A 31 -4.09 5.89 1.17
C GLY A 31 -4.18 5.35 -0.26
N LEU A 32 -3.87 6.20 -1.24
CA LEU A 32 -3.91 5.86 -2.66
C LEU A 32 -2.97 4.70 -3.03
N MET A 33 -1.83 4.56 -2.35
CA MET A 33 -0.82 3.57 -2.72
C MET A 33 -1.24 2.14 -2.39
N ALA A 34 -2.08 1.95 -1.36
CA ALA A 34 -2.53 0.64 -0.94
C ALA A 34 -3.94 0.29 -1.45
N ASN A 35 -4.80 1.29 -1.63
CA ASN A 35 -6.21 1.09 -1.94
C ASN A 35 -6.55 1.36 -3.42
N SER A 36 -5.55 1.53 -4.29
CA SER A 36 -5.78 1.76 -5.73
C SER A 36 -4.61 1.26 -6.58
N LEU A 37 -4.81 1.25 -7.90
CA LEU A 37 -3.76 0.94 -8.88
C LEU A 37 -2.78 2.10 -9.11
N PHE A 38 -2.84 3.16 -8.29
CA PHE A 38 -1.98 4.34 -8.40
C PHE A 38 -0.47 4.01 -8.40
N ILE A 39 -0.07 2.91 -7.76
CA ILE A 39 1.33 2.45 -7.75
C ILE A 39 1.84 1.96 -9.13
N LEU A 40 0.94 1.61 -10.04
CA LEU A 40 1.26 1.14 -11.38
C LEU A 40 1.50 2.29 -12.36
N LEU A 41 1.02 3.49 -12.04
CA LEU A 41 1.23 4.68 -12.85
C LEU A 41 2.71 5.08 -12.85
N ASP A 42 3.19 5.62 -13.97
CA ASP A 42 4.52 6.21 -14.05
C ASP A 42 4.65 7.45 -13.15
N GLU A 43 5.86 7.97 -13.00
CA GLU A 43 6.12 9.08 -12.08
C GLU A 43 5.41 10.38 -12.48
N GLU A 44 5.37 10.71 -13.77
CA GLU A 44 4.78 11.95 -14.27
C GLU A 44 3.26 11.92 -14.12
N THR A 45 2.64 10.80 -14.50
CA THR A 45 1.20 10.61 -14.30
C THR A 45 0.82 10.64 -12.81
N ARG A 46 1.63 10.04 -11.93
CA ARG A 46 1.40 10.13 -10.46
C ARG A 46 1.48 11.55 -9.95
N LYS A 47 2.41 12.38 -10.45
CA LYS A 47 2.51 13.81 -10.07
C LYS A 47 1.27 14.57 -10.51
N GLN A 48 0.81 14.36 -11.74
CA GLN A 48 -0.39 15.03 -12.28
C GLN A 48 -1.63 14.70 -11.44
N VAL A 49 -1.90 13.40 -11.23
CA VAL A 49 -3.04 12.96 -10.42
C VAL A 49 -2.94 13.48 -8.98
N ARG A 50 -1.75 13.46 -8.37
CA ARG A 50 -1.53 14.03 -7.04
C ARG A 50 -1.88 15.53 -6.98
N ASN A 51 -1.51 16.30 -7.98
CA ASN A 51 -1.78 17.73 -8.02
C ASN A 51 -3.29 18.00 -8.17
N ILE A 52 -3.97 17.26 -9.06
CA ILE A 52 -5.43 17.33 -9.20
C ILE A 52 -6.13 17.06 -7.85
N ILE A 53 -5.71 16.02 -7.13
CA ILE A 53 -6.27 15.68 -5.82
C ILE A 53 -6.01 16.77 -4.78
N LYS A 54 -4.83 17.39 -4.79
CA LYS A 54 -4.47 18.49 -3.86
C LYS A 54 -5.27 19.76 -4.10
N ASP A 55 -5.64 20.01 -5.35
CA ASP A 55 -6.37 21.22 -5.74
C ASP A 55 -7.87 21.13 -5.36
N HIS A 56 -8.37 19.92 -5.03
CA HIS A 56 -9.66 19.72 -4.41
C HIS A 56 -9.58 20.06 -2.91
N LYS A 57 -9.87 21.33 -2.57
CA LYS A 57 -9.63 21.91 -1.23
C LYS A 57 -10.59 21.44 -0.13
N ASP A 58 -11.73 20.87 -0.49
CA ASP A 58 -12.81 20.61 0.47
C ASP A 58 -12.77 19.21 1.09
N ASP A 59 -12.02 18.27 0.50
CA ASP A 59 -11.90 16.89 0.97
C ASP A 59 -10.48 16.54 1.44
N GLU A 60 -10.37 15.70 2.46
CA GLU A 60 -9.08 15.19 2.91
C GLU A 60 -8.47 14.30 1.82
N ALA A 61 -7.43 14.79 1.16
CA ALA A 61 -6.74 14.06 0.11
C ALA A 61 -6.24 12.69 0.64
N PRO A 62 -6.51 11.56 -0.06
CA PRO A 62 -6.05 10.21 0.31
C PRO A 62 -4.54 10.00 0.05
N LEU A 63 -3.77 11.07 0.14
CA LEU A 63 -2.31 11.11 0.04
C LEU A 63 -1.63 10.83 1.38
N THR A 64 -2.36 10.96 2.49
CA THR A 64 -1.82 10.80 3.84
C THR A 64 -1.70 9.33 4.23
N ARG A 65 -0.50 8.97 4.71
CA ARG A 65 -0.28 7.69 5.41
C ARG A 65 -0.69 7.88 6.85
N ARG A 66 -1.49 6.96 7.38
CA ARG A 66 -1.90 7.01 8.79
C ARG A 66 -1.14 5.98 9.61
N TYR A 67 -0.78 6.41 10.80
CA TYR A 67 0.09 5.66 11.70
C TYR A 67 -0.59 5.53 13.06
N LEU A 68 -0.40 4.36 13.68
CA LEU A 68 -0.63 4.20 15.09
C LEU A 68 0.48 4.94 15.84
N VAL A 69 0.09 5.82 16.75
CA VAL A 69 1.01 6.63 17.54
C VAL A 69 0.76 6.42 19.02
N GLN A 70 1.82 6.47 19.82
CA GLN A 70 1.77 6.49 21.28
C GLN A 70 2.08 7.90 21.75
N SER A 71 1.24 8.45 22.62
CA SER A 71 1.54 9.73 23.28
C SER A 71 2.52 9.48 24.42
N GLU A 72 3.65 10.20 24.42
CA GLU A 72 4.69 10.13 25.44
C GLU A 72 5.23 11.55 25.69
N ASN A 73 5.20 12.04 26.94
CA ASN A 73 5.81 13.32 27.35
C ASN A 73 5.56 14.51 26.39
N ASN A 74 4.30 14.83 26.10
CA ASN A 74 3.90 15.88 25.14
C ASN A 74 4.42 15.68 23.70
N SER A 75 4.82 14.46 23.35
CA SER A 75 5.23 14.08 22.00
C SER A 75 4.46 12.84 21.53
N TYR A 76 4.54 12.56 20.22
CA TYR A 76 3.98 11.35 19.62
C TYR A 76 5.09 10.48 19.07
N ARG A 77 5.14 9.23 19.53
CA ARG A 77 6.01 8.20 19.00
C ARG A 77 5.24 7.35 17.99
N VAL A 78 5.78 7.19 16.78
CA VAL A 78 5.20 6.32 15.76
C VAL A 78 5.44 4.86 16.13
N ILE A 79 4.37 4.07 16.20
CA ILE A 79 4.42 2.62 16.46
C ILE A 79 4.45 1.84 15.15
N SER A 80 3.46 2.05 14.28
CA SER A 80 3.32 1.28 13.03
C SER A 80 2.40 2.01 12.04
N PRO A 81 2.59 1.85 10.72
CA PRO A 81 1.51 2.12 9.76
C PRO A 81 0.29 1.25 10.08
N ILE A 82 -0.91 1.81 9.89
CA ILE A 82 -2.17 1.09 10.12
C ILE A 82 -2.52 0.28 8.86
N GLY A 83 -3.27 -0.81 9.02
CA GLY A 83 -3.88 -1.55 7.92
C GLY A 83 -3.03 -2.67 7.32
N TRP A 84 -1.79 -2.88 7.78
CA TRP A 84 -0.98 -4.01 7.35
C TRP A 84 -1.35 -5.30 8.08
N CYS A 85 -1.65 -6.35 7.33
CA CYS A 85 -1.98 -7.68 7.84
C CYS A 85 -1.04 -8.71 7.20
N ALA A 86 -0.64 -9.71 7.98
CA ALA A 86 0.04 -10.89 7.48
C ALA A 86 -0.98 -12.01 7.27
N LEU A 87 -1.17 -12.43 6.03
CA LEU A 87 -1.89 -13.64 5.70
C LEU A 87 -0.92 -14.81 5.64
N TRP A 88 -1.26 -15.89 6.32
CA TRP A 88 -0.56 -17.15 6.22
C TRP A 88 -1.33 -18.03 5.22
N LEU A 89 -0.65 -18.45 4.17
CA LEU A 89 -1.23 -19.33 3.15
C LEU A 89 -1.09 -20.77 3.64
N GLU A 90 -2.24 -21.42 3.87
CA GLU A 90 -2.26 -22.87 4.02
C GLU A 90 -2.12 -23.52 2.65
N ASP A 91 -1.52 -24.73 2.62
CA ASP A 91 -1.52 -25.51 1.39
C ASP A 91 -2.98 -25.87 1.08
N SER A 92 -3.43 -25.57 -0.13
CA SER A 92 -4.76 -25.98 -0.59
C SER A 92 -4.90 -27.48 -0.38
N GLN A 93 -5.89 -27.92 0.40
CA GLN A 93 -6.21 -29.34 0.48
C GLN A 93 -6.51 -29.83 -0.94
N SER A 94 -5.64 -30.71 -1.45
CA SER A 94 -5.84 -31.42 -2.69
C SER A 94 -7.18 -32.14 -2.60
N THR A 95 -8.16 -31.66 -3.35
CA THR A 95 -9.42 -32.37 -3.59
C THR A 95 -9.25 -33.34 -4.73
#